data_AF-A0AAD6WHA0-F1
#
_entry.id   AF-A0AAD6WHA0-F1
#
_cell.length_a   1.000
_cell.length_b   1.000
_cell.length_c   1.000
_cell.angle_alpha   90.00
_cell.angle_beta   90.00
_cell.angle_gamma   90.00
#
_symmetry.space_group_name_H-M   'P 1'
#
loop_
_entity.id
_entity.type
_entity.pdbx_description
1 polymer ?
#
loop_
_entity_poly.entity_id
_entity_poly.type
_entity_poly.pdbx_seq_one_letter_code
_entity_poly.pdbx_strand_id
1 'polypeptide(L)'
;MEVGYGSGDKTGFFTQGRRSLEALIVQSFGQDDPRRVIHSLKVGLALTLVSTFYYCQPLYSNFDETAIWAIMTVVVVFEFSVGATLGKGLNRGMATLMAGGLGIGAHHLANLSGHIGEPILLGFFVFLQATISTFLRFFPTLKARYDYGLLIFILTFSMISVSGYRDDEILEIAHRRLSTICIGGATCVIISIVIFPVWAGEDLHNLIALNIEKLGNFLEGFGDEYFKRTGREECNEDKKILEGYKSFLNSKTSEASLANFASWEPGHGRFPFRHPWKLYLKVGTLARECAYRIEALNGCLNADIQVSSEVSTIIQEACTTMSLESGKALKELALAIKIMVPPSSADPHIENAKSAAKNIKSLLKSAYGKTLTC
;
A
#
# COMPACT_ATOMS: atom_id res chain seq x y z
N MET A 1 0.19 -61.16 33.32
CA MET A 1 0.45 -60.39 32.10
C MET A 1 -0.78 -59.52 31.88
N GLU A 2 -0.83 -58.35 32.51
CA GLU A 2 -1.79 -57.31 32.17
C GLU A 2 -1.01 -56.01 32.09
N VAL A 3 -0.97 -55.49 30.86
CA VAL A 3 -0.26 -54.29 30.45
C VAL A 3 -1.21 -53.12 30.69
N GLY A 4 -0.75 -52.12 31.44
CA GLY A 4 -1.49 -50.91 31.70
C GLY A 4 -1.73 -50.08 30.42
N TYR A 5 -2.82 -49.32 30.42
CA TYR A 5 -3.01 -48.22 29.48
C TYR A 5 -3.35 -46.95 30.27
N GLY A 6 -2.33 -46.11 30.48
CA GLY A 6 -2.50 -44.74 30.91
C GLY A 6 -3.15 -43.93 29.80
N SER A 7 -4.41 -43.60 29.97
CA SER A 7 -5.09 -42.56 29.16
C SER A 7 -4.70 -41.19 29.70
N GLY A 8 -3.54 -40.71 29.26
CA GLY A 8 -3.02 -39.37 29.56
C GLY A 8 -3.21 -38.44 28.36
N ASP A 9 -4.20 -37.57 28.45
CA ASP A 9 -4.18 -36.15 28.08
C ASP A 9 -3.24 -35.71 26.93
N LYS A 10 -3.51 -36.17 25.70
CA LYS A 10 -2.83 -35.64 24.48
C LYS A 10 -3.60 -34.52 23.79
N THR A 11 -4.85 -34.28 24.19
CA THR A 11 -5.73 -33.25 23.63
C THR A 11 -5.57 -31.88 24.30
N GLY A 12 -5.20 -31.83 25.59
CA GLY A 12 -4.90 -30.58 26.31
C GLY A 12 -3.61 -29.89 25.84
N PHE A 13 -2.55 -30.65 25.54
CA PHE A 13 -1.24 -30.10 25.17
C PHE A 13 -1.26 -29.38 23.80
N PHE A 14 -1.96 -29.94 22.81
CA PHE A 14 -2.08 -29.33 21.48
C PHE A 14 -2.98 -28.08 21.47
N THR A 15 -4.03 -28.05 22.29
CA THR A 15 -4.93 -26.89 22.40
C THR A 15 -4.32 -25.76 23.22
N GLN A 16 -3.53 -26.08 24.25
CA GLN A 16 -2.80 -25.11 25.05
C GLN A 16 -1.61 -24.50 24.30
N GLY A 17 -0.86 -25.30 23.52
CA GLY A 17 0.20 -24.80 22.65
C GLY A 17 -0.32 -23.91 21.52
N ARG A 18 -1.50 -24.20 20.97
CA ARG A 18 -2.16 -23.33 19.98
C ARG A 18 -2.61 -22.00 20.57
N ARG A 19 -3.19 -22.00 21.78
CA ARG A 19 -3.56 -20.78 22.51
C ARG A 19 -2.35 -19.95 22.94
N SER A 20 -1.24 -20.57 23.33
CA SER A 20 -0.02 -19.82 23.69
C SER A 20 0.68 -19.26 22.45
N LEU A 21 0.65 -19.96 21.32
CA LEU A 21 1.13 -19.46 20.04
C LEU A 21 0.26 -18.30 19.54
N GLU A 22 -1.07 -18.43 19.62
CA GLU A 22 -2.01 -17.34 19.29
C GLU A 22 -1.80 -16.13 20.21
N ALA A 23 -1.58 -16.34 21.52
CA ALA A 23 -1.27 -15.26 22.46
C ALA A 23 0.09 -14.59 22.16
N LEU A 24 1.13 -15.36 21.83
CA LEU A 24 2.44 -14.85 21.41
C LEU A 24 2.37 -14.08 20.08
N ILE A 25 1.56 -14.56 19.13
CA ILE A 25 1.30 -13.88 17.85
C ILE A 25 0.53 -12.58 18.08
N VAL A 26 -0.51 -12.59 18.91
CA VAL A 26 -1.25 -11.36 19.26
C VAL A 26 -0.35 -10.36 19.98
N GLN A 27 0.54 -10.84 20.85
CA GLN A 27 1.49 -10.01 21.58
C GLN A 27 2.55 -9.42 20.65
N SER A 28 3.11 -10.18 19.71
CA SER A 28 4.11 -9.65 18.75
C SER A 28 3.49 -8.69 17.74
N PHE A 29 2.33 -9.02 17.15
CA PHE A 29 1.68 -8.16 16.16
C PHE A 29 1.13 -6.85 16.75
N GLY A 30 0.72 -6.86 18.01
CA GLY A 30 0.30 -5.67 18.74
C GLY A 30 1.47 -4.82 19.24
N GLN A 31 2.63 -5.44 19.50
CA GLN A 31 3.87 -4.73 19.88
C GLN A 31 4.57 -4.09 18.67
N ASP A 32 4.52 -4.72 17.50
CA ASP A 32 5.17 -4.22 16.28
C ASP A 32 4.50 -2.96 15.72
N ASP A 33 3.17 -2.86 15.78
CA ASP A 33 2.43 -1.63 15.46
C ASP A 33 1.17 -1.49 16.33
N PRO A 34 1.21 -0.68 17.42
CA PRO A 34 0.08 -0.52 18.34
C PRO A 34 -1.17 0.08 17.66
N ARG A 35 -1.00 0.72 16.49
CA ARG A 35 -2.12 1.26 15.71
C ARG A 35 -3.05 0.16 15.21
N ARG A 36 -2.57 -1.09 15.06
CA ARG A 36 -3.38 -2.25 14.66
C ARG A 36 -4.41 -2.64 15.73
N VAL A 37 -4.04 -2.56 17.00
CA VAL A 37 -4.95 -2.80 18.13
C VAL A 37 -6.01 -1.69 18.20
N ILE A 38 -5.59 -0.44 18.02
CA ILE A 38 -6.54 0.68 17.97
C ILE A 38 -7.49 0.51 16.78
N HIS A 39 -6.98 0.13 15.62
CA HIS A 39 -7.81 -0.12 14.43
C HIS A 39 -8.84 -1.23 14.66
N SER A 40 -8.47 -2.38 15.25
CA SER A 40 -9.45 -3.44 15.54
C SER A 40 -10.54 -2.97 16.50
N LEU A 41 -10.19 -2.17 17.51
CA LEU A 41 -11.16 -1.53 18.41
C LEU A 41 -12.07 -0.54 17.67
N LYS A 42 -11.55 0.25 16.73
CA LYS A 42 -12.36 1.16 15.90
C LYS A 42 -13.38 0.41 15.05
N VAL A 43 -12.97 -0.69 14.42
CA VAL A 43 -13.88 -1.52 13.62
C VAL A 43 -14.98 -2.12 14.50
N GLY A 44 -14.60 -2.66 15.67
CA GLY A 44 -15.56 -3.14 16.67
C GLY A 44 -16.55 -2.06 17.09
N LEU A 45 -16.06 -0.87 17.45
CA LEU A 45 -16.91 0.27 17.81
C LEU A 45 -17.85 0.67 16.67
N ALA A 46 -17.37 0.70 15.43
CA ALA A 46 -18.20 1.04 14.27
C ALA A 46 -19.33 0.03 14.08
N LEU A 47 -19.02 -1.26 14.20
CA LEU A 47 -20.03 -2.31 14.13
C LEU A 47 -21.04 -2.19 15.27
N THR A 48 -20.57 -1.98 16.50
CA THR A 48 -21.46 -1.79 17.66
C THR A 48 -22.36 -0.58 17.46
N LEU A 49 -21.83 0.58 17.06
CA LEU A 49 -22.63 1.80 16.85
C LEU A 49 -23.69 1.61 15.78
N VAL A 50 -23.32 1.03 14.63
CA VAL A 50 -24.27 0.74 13.56
C VAL A 50 -25.32 -0.27 14.05
N SER A 51 -24.92 -1.33 14.74
CA SER A 51 -25.84 -2.38 15.21
C SER A 51 -26.80 -1.88 16.31
N THR A 52 -26.29 -1.11 17.28
CA THR A 52 -27.10 -0.51 18.33
C THR A 52 -28.11 0.48 17.76
N PHE A 53 -27.72 1.24 16.72
CA PHE A 53 -28.65 2.12 16.01
C PHE A 53 -29.83 1.32 15.40
N TYR A 54 -29.61 0.08 14.94
CA TYR A 54 -30.67 -0.81 14.48
C TYR A 54 -31.49 -1.46 15.60
N TYR A 55 -30.88 -1.77 16.75
CA TYR A 55 -31.60 -2.39 17.87
C TYR A 55 -32.50 -1.40 18.63
N CYS A 56 -32.27 -0.09 18.51
CA CYS A 56 -33.11 0.94 19.12
C CYS A 56 -34.38 1.19 18.26
N GLN A 57 -35.39 0.36 18.52
CA GLN A 57 -36.67 0.22 17.81
C GLN A 57 -37.56 1.49 17.57
N PRO A 58 -37.48 2.61 18.33
CA PRO A 58 -38.34 3.77 18.05
C PRO A 58 -37.99 4.56 16.76
N LEU A 59 -36.80 4.39 16.21
CA LEU A 59 -36.33 5.18 15.06
C LEU A 59 -36.51 4.46 13.70
N TYR A 60 -36.88 3.18 13.69
CA TYR A 60 -36.58 2.30 12.55
C TYR A 60 -37.66 1.24 12.22
N SER A 61 -38.95 1.52 12.48
CA SER A 61 -40.09 0.59 12.24
C SER A 61 -40.30 0.12 10.79
N ASN A 62 -39.45 0.52 9.84
CA ASN A 62 -39.68 0.33 8.42
C ASN A 62 -38.61 -0.55 7.71
N PHE A 63 -37.51 -0.97 8.34
CA PHE A 63 -36.26 -1.26 7.62
C PHE A 63 -35.60 -2.64 7.87
N ASP A 64 -36.36 -3.64 8.31
CA ASP A 64 -35.82 -4.92 8.82
C ASP A 64 -34.84 -5.65 7.87
N GLU A 65 -35.02 -5.60 6.56
CA GLU A 65 -34.10 -6.26 5.59
C GLU A 65 -32.85 -5.42 5.22
N THR A 66 -32.80 -4.16 5.61
CA THR A 66 -31.76 -3.21 5.13
C THR A 66 -30.56 -3.06 6.08
N ALA A 67 -30.68 -3.54 7.31
CA ALA A 67 -29.63 -3.47 8.33
C ALA A 67 -28.34 -4.19 7.93
N ILE A 68 -28.49 -5.29 7.19
CA ILE A 68 -27.37 -6.08 6.66
C ILE A 68 -26.47 -5.21 5.77
N TRP A 69 -27.03 -4.28 5.01
CA TRP A 69 -26.24 -3.42 4.11
C TRP A 69 -25.33 -2.45 4.84
N ALA A 70 -25.76 -1.90 5.97
CA ALA A 70 -24.93 -1.01 6.78
C ALA A 70 -23.80 -1.80 7.46
N ILE A 71 -24.10 -2.96 8.06
CA ILE A 71 -23.08 -3.83 8.68
C ILE A 71 -22.06 -4.28 7.62
N MET A 72 -22.53 -4.77 6.47
CA MET A 72 -21.67 -5.14 5.35
C MET A 72 -20.85 -3.95 4.83
N THR A 73 -21.39 -2.73 4.89
CA THR A 73 -20.65 -1.52 4.53
C THR A 73 -19.48 -1.33 5.49
N VAL A 74 -19.72 -1.40 6.80
CA VAL A 74 -18.66 -1.26 7.80
C VAL A 74 -17.56 -2.29 7.58
N VAL A 75 -17.93 -3.58 7.45
CA VAL A 75 -16.97 -4.67 7.28
C VAL A 75 -16.09 -4.49 6.04
N VAL A 76 -16.64 -3.98 4.94
CA VAL A 76 -15.93 -3.95 3.65
C VAL A 76 -15.22 -2.62 3.38
N VAL A 77 -15.73 -1.52 3.95
CA VAL A 77 -15.23 -0.15 3.74
C VAL A 77 -14.22 0.27 4.80
N PHE A 78 -14.37 -0.18 6.04
CA PHE A 78 -13.47 0.24 7.12
C PHE A 78 -12.08 -0.36 6.89
N GLU A 79 -11.12 0.51 6.61
CA GLU A 79 -9.73 0.16 6.31
C GLU A 79 -8.77 0.71 7.35
N PHE A 80 -7.52 0.23 7.31
CA PHE A 80 -6.51 0.59 8.29
C PHE A 80 -6.24 2.11 8.35
N SER A 81 -6.13 2.75 7.19
CA SER A 81 -5.91 4.19 7.07
C SER A 81 -7.19 4.97 6.75
N VAL A 82 -7.19 6.25 7.11
CA VAL A 82 -8.28 7.18 6.81
C VAL A 82 -8.49 7.30 5.30
N GLY A 83 -7.40 7.48 4.52
CA GLY A 83 -7.47 7.60 3.07
C GLY A 83 -8.06 6.36 2.38
N ALA A 84 -7.72 5.16 2.85
CA ALA A 84 -8.29 3.92 2.32
C ALA A 84 -9.79 3.79 2.63
N THR A 85 -10.20 4.15 3.86
CA THR A 85 -11.61 4.14 4.29
C THR A 85 -12.44 5.15 3.48
N LEU A 86 -11.94 6.38 3.32
CA LEU A 86 -12.56 7.42 2.50
C LEU A 86 -12.68 7.00 1.04
N GLY A 87 -11.60 6.49 0.45
CA GLY A 87 -11.58 6.03 -0.93
C GLY A 87 -12.57 4.89 -1.18
N LYS A 88 -12.60 3.87 -0.31
CA LYS A 88 -13.59 2.78 -0.42
C LYS A 88 -15.02 3.26 -0.18
N GLY A 89 -15.24 4.15 0.80
CA GLY A 89 -16.56 4.67 1.13
C GLY A 89 -17.16 5.49 -0.01
N LEU A 90 -16.38 6.41 -0.57
CA LEU A 90 -16.77 7.20 -1.73
C LEU A 90 -17.01 6.31 -2.96
N ASN A 91 -16.12 5.35 -3.22
CA ASN A 91 -16.30 4.39 -4.30
C ASN A 91 -17.59 3.58 -4.16
N ARG A 92 -17.92 3.11 -2.95
CA ARG A 92 -19.17 2.38 -2.68
C ARG A 92 -20.38 3.26 -2.94
N GLY A 93 -20.40 4.46 -2.36
CA GLY A 93 -21.51 5.40 -2.52
C GLY A 93 -21.77 5.76 -3.97
N MET A 94 -20.71 6.11 -4.72
CA MET A 94 -20.82 6.46 -6.14
C MET A 94 -21.23 5.27 -7.00
N ALA A 95 -20.67 4.08 -6.75
CA ALA A 95 -21.04 2.86 -7.45
C ALA A 95 -22.51 2.49 -7.21
N THR A 96 -22.99 2.57 -5.96
CA THR A 96 -24.40 2.29 -5.62
C THR A 96 -25.34 3.33 -6.26
N LEU A 97 -24.98 4.61 -6.25
CA LEU A 97 -25.79 5.65 -6.87
C LEU A 97 -25.88 5.47 -8.40
N MET A 98 -24.75 5.20 -9.07
CA MET A 98 -24.73 4.92 -10.50
C MET A 98 -25.49 3.63 -10.84
N ALA A 99 -25.32 2.58 -10.05
CA ALA A 99 -26.04 1.32 -10.23
C ALA A 99 -27.55 1.48 -10.03
N GLY A 100 -27.96 2.26 -9.01
CA GLY A 100 -29.36 2.55 -8.75
C GLY A 100 -30.00 3.34 -9.89
N GLY A 101 -29.37 4.44 -10.31
CA GLY A 101 -29.86 5.27 -11.41
C GLY A 101 -29.95 4.49 -12.74
N LEU A 102 -28.89 3.76 -13.10
CA LEU A 102 -28.90 2.95 -14.32
C LEU A 102 -29.85 1.76 -14.23
N GLY A 103 -29.99 1.13 -13.05
CA GLY A 103 -30.91 0.02 -12.83
C GLY A 103 -32.37 0.46 -13.00
N ILE A 104 -32.74 1.62 -12.47
CA ILE A 104 -34.07 2.22 -12.70
C ILE A 104 -34.29 2.52 -14.18
N GLY A 105 -33.29 3.08 -14.87
CA GLY A 105 -33.35 3.32 -16.31
C GLY A 105 -33.52 2.04 -17.13
N ALA A 106 -32.78 0.98 -16.80
CA ALA A 106 -32.87 -0.33 -17.43
C ALA A 106 -34.26 -0.94 -17.25
N HIS A 107 -34.83 -0.85 -16.05
CA HIS A 107 -36.19 -1.30 -15.77
C HIS A 107 -37.23 -0.51 -16.55
N HIS A 108 -37.14 0.83 -16.57
CA HIS A 108 -38.06 1.66 -17.33
C HIS A 108 -38.04 1.32 -18.83
N LEU A 109 -36.87 1.07 -19.40
CA LEU A 109 -36.72 0.65 -20.80
C LEU A 109 -37.25 -0.76 -21.06
N ALA A 110 -37.03 -1.69 -20.13
CA ALA A 110 -37.49 -3.06 -20.25
C ALA A 110 -39.03 -3.16 -20.19
N ASN A 111 -39.67 -2.38 -19.32
CA ASN A 111 -41.12 -2.35 -19.17
C ASN A 111 -41.86 -1.91 -20.44
N LEU A 112 -41.23 -1.08 -21.29
CA LEU A 112 -41.79 -0.69 -22.59
C LEU A 112 -41.94 -1.88 -23.56
N SER A 113 -41.27 -3.00 -23.30
CA SER A 113 -41.24 -4.17 -24.19
C SER A 113 -42.28 -5.24 -23.83
N GLY A 114 -43.12 -4.96 -22.83
CA GLY A 114 -44.16 -5.87 -22.35
C GLY A 114 -43.62 -7.09 -21.58
N HIS A 115 -44.52 -7.83 -20.94
CA HIS A 115 -44.17 -8.88 -19.96
C HIS A 115 -43.25 -10.00 -20.47
N ILE A 116 -43.24 -10.29 -21.77
CA ILE A 116 -42.36 -11.32 -22.36
C ILE A 116 -40.96 -10.74 -22.66
N GLY A 117 -40.89 -9.49 -23.12
CA GLY A 117 -39.64 -8.83 -23.53
C GLY A 117 -38.85 -8.23 -22.36
N GLU A 118 -39.55 -7.81 -21.30
CA GLU A 118 -38.98 -7.21 -20.09
C GLU A 118 -37.86 -8.06 -19.45
N PRO A 119 -38.06 -9.34 -19.09
CA PRO A 119 -37.00 -10.14 -18.47
C PRO A 119 -35.82 -10.40 -19.41
N ILE A 120 -36.07 -10.48 -20.73
CA ILE A 120 -35.03 -10.68 -21.75
C ILE A 120 -34.12 -9.44 -21.83
N LEU A 121 -34.72 -8.24 -21.85
CA LEU A 121 -33.99 -6.98 -21.89
C LEU A 121 -33.25 -6.70 -20.60
N LEU A 122 -33.85 -6.96 -19.44
CA LEU A 122 -33.16 -6.84 -18.15
C LEU A 122 -31.94 -7.77 -18.10
N GLY A 123 -32.09 -9.03 -18.53
CA GLY A 123 -30.97 -9.97 -18.64
C GLY A 123 -29.87 -9.46 -19.57
N PHE A 124 -30.24 -8.89 -20.72
CA PHE A 124 -29.29 -8.28 -21.65
C PHE A 124 -28.55 -7.07 -21.04
N PHE A 125 -29.25 -6.19 -20.32
CA PHE A 125 -28.62 -5.04 -19.66
C PHE A 125 -27.65 -5.48 -18.56
N VAL A 126 -28.00 -6.49 -17.76
CA VAL A 126 -27.10 -7.08 -16.75
C VAL A 126 -25.87 -7.66 -17.42
N PHE A 127 -26.04 -8.44 -18.50
CA PHE A 127 -24.92 -9.00 -19.26
C PHE A 127 -23.99 -7.90 -19.78
N LEU A 128 -24.55 -6.86 -20.42
CA LEU A 128 -23.78 -5.76 -20.99
C LEU A 128 -23.02 -4.99 -19.89
N GLN A 129 -23.71 -4.62 -18.81
CA GLN A 129 -23.12 -3.87 -17.69
C GLN A 129 -22.01 -4.67 -17.00
N ALA A 130 -22.23 -5.96 -16.74
CA ALA A 130 -21.25 -6.83 -16.11
C ALA A 130 -20.02 -7.02 -17.02
N THR A 131 -20.23 -7.19 -18.32
CA THR A 131 -19.14 -7.34 -19.32
C THR A 131 -18.29 -6.07 -19.38
N ILE A 132 -18.91 -4.91 -19.55
CA ILE A 132 -18.20 -3.62 -19.61
C ILE A 132 -17.43 -3.38 -18.31
N SER A 133 -18.10 -3.52 -17.16
CA SER A 133 -17.48 -3.25 -15.86
C SER A 133 -16.33 -4.22 -15.57
N THR A 134 -16.47 -5.50 -15.93
CA THR A 134 -15.41 -6.50 -15.79
C THR A 134 -14.23 -6.20 -16.71
N PHE A 135 -14.50 -5.78 -17.95
CA PHE A 135 -13.45 -5.35 -18.88
C PHE A 135 -12.67 -4.14 -18.35
N LEU A 136 -13.38 -3.15 -17.77
CA LEU A 136 -12.75 -1.96 -17.17
C LEU A 136 -11.79 -2.31 -16.02
N ARG A 137 -11.98 -3.43 -15.32
CA ARG A 137 -11.08 -3.90 -14.25
C ARG A 137 -9.71 -4.37 -14.76
N PHE A 138 -9.55 -4.65 -16.05
CA PHE A 138 -8.24 -4.99 -16.61
C PHE A 138 -7.33 -3.77 -16.80
N PHE A 139 -7.89 -2.55 -16.84
CA PHE A 139 -7.07 -1.33 -16.92
C PHE A 139 -6.40 -1.06 -15.56
N PRO A 140 -5.05 -1.03 -15.49
CA PRO A 140 -4.34 -0.90 -14.21
C PRO A 140 -4.71 0.37 -13.42
N THR A 141 -4.96 1.48 -14.13
CA THR A 141 -5.34 2.77 -13.53
C THR A 141 -6.72 2.71 -12.86
N LEU A 142 -7.69 2.07 -13.51
CA LEU A 142 -9.03 1.86 -12.95
C LEU A 142 -9.00 0.83 -11.84
N LYS A 143 -8.26 -0.26 -12.02
CA LYS A 143 -8.10 -1.31 -11.00
C LYS A 143 -7.52 -0.75 -9.70
N ALA A 144 -6.46 0.05 -9.78
CA ALA A 144 -5.81 0.58 -8.59
C ALA A 144 -6.71 1.53 -7.78
N ARG A 145 -7.63 2.26 -8.43
CA ARG A 145 -8.49 3.26 -7.77
C ARG A 145 -9.91 2.82 -7.49
N TYR A 146 -10.50 2.03 -8.38
CA TYR A 146 -11.94 1.82 -8.47
C TYR A 146 -12.34 0.34 -8.53
N ASP A 147 -11.42 -0.63 -8.41
CA ASP A 147 -11.77 -2.06 -8.49
C ASP A 147 -12.91 -2.45 -7.53
N TYR A 148 -12.83 -1.97 -6.29
CA TYR A 148 -13.91 -2.14 -5.31
C TYR A 148 -15.23 -1.52 -5.77
N GLY A 149 -15.19 -0.29 -6.30
CA GLY A 149 -16.38 0.39 -6.82
C GLY A 149 -16.99 -0.35 -8.01
N LEU A 150 -16.18 -0.87 -8.93
CA LEU A 150 -16.64 -1.66 -10.09
C LEU A 150 -17.31 -2.97 -9.64
N LEU A 151 -16.78 -3.65 -8.62
CA LEU A 151 -17.43 -4.82 -8.03
C LEU A 151 -18.80 -4.49 -7.41
N ILE A 152 -18.86 -3.41 -6.61
CA ILE A 152 -20.12 -2.95 -6.02
C ILE A 152 -21.12 -2.49 -7.10
N PHE A 153 -20.64 -1.87 -8.17
CA PHE A 153 -21.46 -1.44 -9.30
C PHE A 153 -22.11 -2.64 -10.00
N ILE A 154 -21.34 -3.68 -10.34
CA ILE A 154 -21.86 -4.94 -10.89
C ILE A 154 -22.88 -5.57 -9.95
N LEU A 155 -22.54 -5.75 -8.68
CA LEU A 155 -23.41 -6.38 -7.70
C LEU A 155 -24.73 -5.62 -7.55
N THR A 156 -24.66 -4.30 -7.36
CA THR A 156 -25.83 -3.46 -7.09
C THR A 156 -26.72 -3.36 -8.33
N PHE A 157 -26.15 -3.17 -9.52
CA PHE A 157 -26.92 -3.07 -10.76
C PHE A 157 -27.64 -4.39 -11.04
N SER A 158 -26.93 -5.52 -10.92
CA SER A 158 -27.51 -6.86 -11.10
C SER A 158 -28.63 -7.11 -10.11
N MET A 159 -28.42 -6.77 -8.83
CA MET A 159 -29.43 -6.98 -7.81
C MET A 159 -30.67 -6.12 -8.06
N ILE A 160 -30.52 -4.83 -8.37
CA ILE A 160 -31.66 -3.94 -8.64
C ILE A 160 -32.41 -4.35 -9.90
N SER A 161 -31.70 -4.75 -10.96
CA SER A 161 -32.33 -5.17 -12.22
C SER A 161 -33.12 -6.46 -12.06
N VAL A 162 -32.61 -7.42 -11.27
CA VAL A 162 -33.28 -8.70 -11.02
C VAL A 162 -34.39 -8.58 -9.98
N SER A 163 -34.20 -7.80 -8.90
CA SER A 163 -35.23 -7.61 -7.88
C SER A 163 -36.36 -6.71 -8.36
N GLY A 164 -36.07 -5.73 -9.20
CA GLY A 164 -37.07 -4.81 -9.72
C GLY A 164 -38.14 -5.47 -10.59
N TYR A 165 -37.82 -6.59 -11.23
CA TYR A 165 -38.79 -7.41 -11.96
C TYR A 165 -39.88 -8.02 -11.04
N ARG A 166 -39.64 -8.13 -9.72
CA ARG A 166 -40.53 -8.83 -8.78
C ARG A 166 -41.34 -7.89 -7.87
N ASP A 167 -40.88 -6.65 -7.68
CA ASP A 167 -41.48 -5.67 -6.77
C ASP A 167 -41.61 -4.29 -7.43
N ASP A 168 -42.82 -3.72 -7.41
CA ASP A 168 -43.15 -2.45 -8.07
C ASP A 168 -42.49 -1.21 -7.42
N GLU A 169 -41.92 -1.31 -6.22
CA GLU A 169 -41.35 -0.20 -5.44
C GLU A 169 -39.81 -0.08 -5.51
N ILE A 170 -39.27 -0.15 -6.73
CA ILE A 170 -37.81 -0.12 -6.99
C ILE A 170 -37.12 1.13 -6.41
N LEU A 171 -37.80 2.28 -6.48
CA LEU A 171 -37.27 3.56 -6.00
C LEU A 171 -37.10 3.55 -4.48
N GLU A 172 -38.07 3.00 -3.75
CA GLU A 172 -38.02 2.88 -2.30
C GLU A 172 -36.89 1.92 -1.88
N ILE A 173 -36.78 0.77 -2.52
CA ILE A 173 -35.71 -0.20 -2.26
C ILE A 173 -34.32 0.42 -2.52
N ALA A 174 -34.16 1.14 -3.63
CA ALA A 174 -32.91 1.79 -3.98
C ALA A 174 -32.54 2.92 -2.99
N HIS A 175 -33.51 3.75 -2.61
CA HIS A 175 -33.31 4.83 -1.64
C HIS A 175 -32.91 4.30 -0.26
N ARG A 176 -33.61 3.28 0.23
CA ARG A 176 -33.33 2.65 1.54
C ARG A 176 -31.93 2.03 1.57
N ARG A 177 -31.49 1.39 0.50
CA ARG A 177 -30.11 0.86 0.39
C ARG A 177 -29.06 1.95 0.35
N LEU A 178 -29.28 3.01 -0.43
CA LEU A 178 -28.35 4.12 -0.51
C LEU A 178 -28.21 4.79 0.86
N SER A 179 -29.32 5.07 1.55
CA SER A 179 -29.32 5.69 2.87
C SER A 179 -28.57 4.86 3.93
N THR A 180 -28.81 3.55 4.00
CA THR A 180 -28.12 2.65 4.94
C THR A 180 -26.62 2.50 4.64
N ILE A 181 -26.24 2.46 3.36
CA ILE A 181 -24.84 2.51 2.94
C ILE A 181 -24.19 3.84 3.33
N CYS A 182 -24.88 4.96 3.14
CA CYS A 182 -24.39 6.28 3.56
C CYS A 182 -24.20 6.36 5.08
N ILE A 183 -25.13 5.84 5.88
CA ILE A 183 -25.02 5.80 7.35
C ILE A 183 -23.81 4.95 7.77
N GLY A 184 -23.67 3.73 7.23
CA GLY A 184 -22.54 2.87 7.52
C GLY A 184 -21.20 3.51 7.11
N GLY A 185 -21.13 4.05 5.89
CA GLY A 185 -19.93 4.73 5.38
C GLY A 185 -19.57 5.98 6.18
N ALA A 186 -20.54 6.82 6.53
CA ALA A 186 -20.32 7.99 7.37
C ALA A 186 -19.78 7.60 8.75
N THR A 187 -20.33 6.53 9.34
CA THR A 187 -19.86 6.02 10.64
C THR A 187 -18.39 5.56 10.56
N CYS A 188 -18.00 4.83 9.50
CA CYS A 188 -16.60 4.45 9.27
C CYS A 188 -15.68 5.68 9.14
N VAL A 189 -16.10 6.66 8.34
CA VAL A 189 -15.31 7.89 8.11
C VAL A 189 -15.13 8.69 9.40
N ILE A 190 -16.22 8.92 10.15
CA ILE A 190 -16.17 9.65 11.41
C ILE A 190 -15.23 8.95 12.40
N ILE A 191 -15.39 7.65 12.61
CA ILE A 191 -14.57 6.90 13.57
C ILE A 191 -13.09 6.85 13.14
N SER A 192 -12.82 6.66 11.85
CA SER A 192 -11.45 6.60 11.34
C SER A 192 -10.70 7.93 11.49
N ILE A 193 -11.40 9.07 11.36
CA ILE A 193 -10.83 10.42 11.50
C ILE A 193 -10.70 10.83 12.98
N VAL A 194 -11.74 10.59 13.79
CA VAL A 194 -11.83 11.12 15.17
C VAL A 194 -11.00 10.30 16.15
N ILE A 195 -11.04 8.96 16.05
CA ILE A 195 -10.37 8.08 17.00
C ILE A 195 -8.98 7.77 16.46
N PHE A 196 -7.94 8.42 17.01
CA PHE A 196 -6.52 8.15 16.71
C PHE A 196 -6.24 7.91 15.21
N PRO A 197 -6.37 8.94 14.35
CA PRO A 197 -6.33 8.76 12.90
C PRO A 197 -5.00 8.16 12.44
N VAL A 198 -5.08 7.26 11.45
CA VAL A 198 -3.92 6.65 10.79
C VAL A 198 -3.87 7.18 9.36
N TRP A 199 -2.82 7.95 9.06
CA TRP A 199 -2.67 8.65 7.79
C TRP A 199 -1.71 7.91 6.87
N ALA A 200 -2.20 7.50 5.70
CA ALA A 200 -1.38 6.88 4.66
C ALA A 200 -0.34 7.85 4.10
N GLY A 201 -0.63 9.16 4.07
CA GLY A 201 0.33 10.18 3.66
C GLY A 201 1.56 10.27 4.57
N GLU A 202 1.35 10.18 5.89
CA GLU A 202 2.43 10.15 6.88
C GLU A 202 3.24 8.85 6.77
N ASP A 203 2.57 7.70 6.61
CA ASP A 203 3.25 6.42 6.39
C ASP A 203 4.08 6.43 5.10
N LEU A 204 3.56 7.01 4.00
CA LEU A 204 4.32 7.19 2.76
C LEU A 204 5.55 8.07 2.95
N HIS A 205 5.38 9.18 3.65
CA HIS A 205 6.45 10.13 3.91
C HIS A 205 7.60 9.47 4.67
N ASN A 206 7.28 8.79 5.77
CA ASN A 206 8.24 8.07 6.59
C ASN A 206 8.89 6.91 5.83
N LEU A 207 8.11 6.18 5.02
CA LEU A 207 8.62 5.08 4.20
C LEU A 207 9.64 5.58 3.17
N ILE A 208 9.38 6.69 2.48
CA ILE A 208 10.30 7.25 1.50
C ILE A 208 11.59 7.74 2.17
N ALA A 209 11.48 8.47 3.28
CA ALA A 209 12.66 8.90 4.03
C ALA A 209 13.52 7.69 4.48
N LEU A 210 12.88 6.68 5.08
CA LEU A 210 13.54 5.45 5.53
C LEU A 210 14.19 4.68 4.37
N ASN A 211 13.54 4.62 3.21
CA ASN A 211 14.07 3.95 2.03
C ASN A 211 15.33 4.63 1.50
N ILE A 212 15.35 5.97 1.48
CA ILE A 212 16.54 6.74 1.09
C ILE A 212 17.66 6.57 2.12
N GLU A 213 17.32 6.58 3.41
CA GLU A 213 18.28 6.34 4.50
C GLU A 213 18.92 4.95 4.40
N LYS A 214 18.11 3.90 4.14
CA LYS A 214 18.60 2.53 3.91
C LYS A 214 19.58 2.47 2.72
N LEU A 215 19.27 3.17 1.64
CA LEU A 215 20.16 3.26 0.48
C LEU A 215 21.46 3.99 0.83
N GLY A 216 21.38 5.07 1.63
CA GLY A 216 22.54 5.79 2.12
C GLY A 216 23.45 4.93 3.01
N ASN A 217 22.86 4.18 3.94
CA ASN A 217 23.59 3.24 4.81
C ASN A 217 24.29 2.14 4.00
N PHE A 218 23.63 1.59 2.97
CA PHE A 218 24.24 0.63 2.05
C PHE A 218 25.45 1.23 1.32
N LEU A 219 25.36 2.48 0.89
CA LEU A 219 26.44 3.19 0.20
C LEU A 219 27.63 3.57 1.09
N GLU A 220 27.39 3.94 2.34
CA GLU A 220 28.47 4.15 3.31
C GLU A 220 29.20 2.83 3.61
N GLY A 221 28.44 1.73 3.79
CA GLY A 221 28.99 0.39 4.03
C GLY A 221 29.72 -0.22 2.81
N PHE A 222 29.42 0.25 1.60
CA PHE A 222 30.03 -0.21 0.35
C PHE A 222 31.57 -0.14 0.38
N GLY A 223 32.13 0.89 1.02
CA GLY A 223 33.58 1.04 1.16
C GLY A 223 34.21 0.06 2.15
N ASP A 224 33.57 -0.13 3.31
CA ASP A 224 34.12 -0.93 4.41
C ASP A 224 34.09 -2.44 4.11
N GLU A 225 33.08 -2.91 3.37
CA GLU A 225 32.92 -4.32 2.99
C GLU A 225 33.89 -4.73 1.86
N TYR A 226 34.15 -3.84 0.91
CA TYR A 226 35.01 -4.11 -0.24
C TYR A 226 36.51 -4.20 0.14
N PHE A 227 36.97 -3.40 1.12
CA PHE A 227 38.37 -3.42 1.57
C PHE A 227 38.68 -4.47 2.65
N LYS A 228 37.68 -5.01 3.36
CA LYS A 228 37.85 -6.06 4.39
C LYS A 228 37.73 -7.50 3.87
N ARG A 229 37.57 -7.70 2.57
CA ARG A 229 37.44 -9.04 1.95
C ARG A 229 38.67 -9.94 2.13
N THR A 230 39.77 -9.45 2.71
CA THR A 230 40.85 -10.27 3.27
C THR A 230 40.50 -10.77 4.68
N GLY A 231 39.45 -11.60 4.79
CA GLY A 231 39.37 -12.61 5.86
C GLY A 231 38.49 -12.33 7.09
N ARG A 232 37.32 -11.70 6.98
CA ARG A 232 36.34 -11.63 8.09
C ARG A 232 34.99 -12.26 7.72
N GLU A 233 34.43 -13.03 8.64
CA GLU A 233 33.07 -13.59 8.57
C GLU A 233 32.02 -12.47 8.48
N GLU A 234 30.97 -12.65 7.66
CA GLU A 234 29.84 -11.71 7.52
C GLU A 234 29.26 -11.34 8.89
N CYS A 235 29.25 -10.05 9.23
CA CYS A 235 28.70 -9.60 10.50
C CYS A 235 27.17 -9.49 10.43
N ASN A 236 26.48 -9.69 11.57
CA ASN A 236 25.02 -9.60 11.67
C ASN A 236 24.44 -8.23 11.24
N GLU A 237 25.26 -7.17 11.26
CA GLU A 237 24.88 -5.81 10.88
C GLU A 237 24.84 -5.63 9.36
N ASP A 238 25.83 -6.19 8.64
CA ASP A 238 25.91 -6.17 7.17
C ASP A 238 24.72 -6.90 6.54
N LYS A 239 24.34 -8.04 7.14
CA LYS A 239 23.15 -8.79 6.73
C LYS A 239 21.87 -7.97 6.88
N LYS A 240 21.73 -7.18 7.95
CA LYS A 240 20.57 -6.29 8.16
C LYS A 240 20.54 -5.15 7.14
N ILE A 241 21.69 -4.58 6.78
CA ILE A 241 21.80 -3.53 5.76
C ILE A 241 21.36 -4.09 4.40
N LEU A 242 21.83 -5.28 4.03
CA LEU A 242 21.46 -5.95 2.77
C LEU A 242 19.98 -6.33 2.72
N GLU A 243 19.43 -6.88 3.81
CA GLU A 243 17.99 -7.16 3.93
C GLU A 243 17.16 -5.86 3.84
N GLY A 244 17.64 -4.79 4.46
CA GLY A 244 17.07 -3.44 4.35
C GLY A 244 17.03 -2.95 2.91
N TYR A 245 18.15 -3.06 2.18
CA TYR A 245 18.26 -2.70 0.76
C TYR A 245 17.30 -3.50 -0.13
N LYS A 246 17.24 -4.83 0.05
CA LYS A 246 16.29 -5.69 -0.68
C LYS A 246 14.82 -5.34 -0.38
N SER A 247 14.50 -5.04 0.88
CA SER A 247 13.16 -4.60 1.27
C SER A 247 12.76 -3.30 0.56
N PHE A 248 13.71 -2.37 0.40
CA PHE A 248 13.52 -1.12 -0.32
C PHE A 248 13.24 -1.37 -1.81
N LEU A 249 13.99 -2.23 -2.50
CA LEU A 249 13.77 -2.51 -3.92
C LEU A 249 12.35 -3.03 -4.20
N ASN A 250 11.79 -3.79 -3.27
CA ASN A 250 10.45 -4.38 -3.36
C ASN A 250 9.30 -3.46 -2.89
N SER A 251 9.60 -2.25 -2.41
CA SER A 251 8.61 -1.32 -1.83
C SER A 251 7.72 -0.57 -2.85
N LYS A 252 7.93 -0.77 -4.16
CA LYS A 252 7.24 0.03 -5.21
C LYS A 252 5.72 -0.07 -5.12
N THR A 253 5.21 -1.25 -4.83
CA THR A 253 3.77 -1.51 -4.74
C THR A 253 3.16 -0.87 -3.49
N SER A 254 3.86 -0.90 -2.36
CA SER A 254 3.41 -0.27 -1.11
C SER A 254 3.46 1.25 -1.19
N GLU A 255 4.51 1.83 -1.80
CA GLU A 255 4.58 3.27 -2.06
C GLU A 255 3.40 3.74 -2.93
N ALA A 256 3.11 3.00 -4.01
CA ALA A 256 2.02 3.33 -4.92
C ALA A 256 0.64 3.22 -4.25
N SER A 257 0.42 2.21 -3.40
CA SER A 257 -0.84 2.06 -2.67
C SER A 257 -1.03 3.17 -1.63
N LEU A 258 0.00 3.48 -0.83
CA LEU A 258 -0.03 4.57 0.14
C LEU A 258 -0.26 5.92 -0.54
N ALA A 259 0.40 6.22 -1.67
CA ALA A 259 0.17 7.45 -2.42
C ALA A 259 -1.26 7.56 -2.96
N ASN A 260 -1.87 6.44 -3.36
CA ASN A 260 -3.26 6.42 -3.77
C ASN A 260 -4.19 6.73 -2.59
N PHE A 261 -3.99 6.07 -1.44
CA PHE A 261 -4.78 6.33 -0.23
C PHE A 261 -4.62 7.77 0.27
N ALA A 262 -3.39 8.28 0.32
CA ALA A 262 -3.09 9.66 0.72
C ALA A 262 -3.79 10.70 -0.18
N SER A 263 -4.08 10.36 -1.44
CA SER A 263 -4.81 11.26 -2.35
C SER A 263 -6.28 11.46 -1.99
N TRP A 264 -6.85 10.60 -1.15
CA TRP A 264 -8.22 10.70 -0.62
C TRP A 264 -8.29 11.43 0.72
N GLU A 265 -7.15 11.69 1.37
CA GLU A 265 -7.12 12.25 2.71
C GLU A 265 -7.43 13.76 2.70
N PRO A 266 -8.15 14.27 3.71
CA PRO A 266 -8.20 15.70 3.99
C PRO A 266 -6.80 16.22 4.36
N GLY A 267 -6.63 17.54 4.39
CA GLY A 267 -5.39 18.12 4.93
C GLY A 267 -5.18 17.72 6.39
N HIS A 268 -3.96 17.30 6.75
CA HIS A 268 -3.61 16.84 8.09
C HIS A 268 -2.14 17.15 8.41
N GLY A 269 -1.83 17.39 9.69
CA GLY A 269 -0.46 17.66 10.13
C GLY A 269 0.22 18.78 9.33
N ARG A 270 1.34 18.44 8.68
CA ARG A 270 2.10 19.34 7.78
C ARG A 270 1.74 19.16 6.30
N PHE A 271 0.78 18.29 5.99
CA PHE A 271 0.35 17.98 4.64
C PHE A 271 -0.93 18.77 4.32
N PRO A 272 -0.84 19.85 3.52
CA PRO A 272 -2.03 20.57 3.09
C PRO A 272 -2.91 19.71 2.18
N PHE A 273 -4.17 20.10 2.04
CA PHE A 273 -5.08 19.46 1.10
C PHE A 273 -4.50 19.46 -0.32
N ARG A 274 -4.67 18.34 -1.05
CA ARG A 274 -4.05 18.09 -2.38
C ARG A 274 -2.52 18.16 -2.38
N HIS A 275 -1.89 17.71 -1.30
CA HIS A 275 -0.44 17.52 -1.24
C HIS A 275 0.10 16.72 -2.44
N PRO A 276 1.29 17.05 -2.99
CA PRO A 276 1.79 16.45 -4.23
C PRO A 276 2.39 15.04 -4.02
N TRP A 277 1.56 14.07 -3.63
CA TRP A 277 1.97 12.67 -3.37
C TRP A 277 2.68 11.98 -4.55
N LYS A 278 2.43 12.42 -5.78
CA LYS A 278 3.14 11.91 -6.98
C LYS A 278 4.65 12.19 -6.95
N LEU A 279 5.09 13.25 -6.27
CA LEU A 279 6.51 13.57 -6.15
C LEU A 279 7.24 12.55 -5.27
N TYR A 280 6.59 12.00 -4.24
CA TYR A 280 7.15 10.92 -3.43
C TYR A 280 7.45 9.66 -4.25
N LEU A 281 6.52 9.29 -5.15
CA LEU A 281 6.75 8.17 -6.09
C LEU A 281 7.91 8.43 -7.05
N LYS A 282 8.08 9.69 -7.49
CA LYS A 282 9.20 10.10 -8.33
C LYS A 282 10.53 9.97 -7.57
N VAL A 283 10.57 10.41 -6.31
CA VAL A 283 11.73 10.27 -5.44
C VAL A 283 12.08 8.80 -5.23
N GLY A 284 11.10 7.95 -4.88
CA GLY A 284 11.33 6.51 -4.74
C GLY A 284 11.80 5.84 -6.04
N THR A 285 11.35 6.31 -7.21
CA THR A 285 11.85 5.83 -8.51
C THR A 285 13.32 6.21 -8.72
N LEU A 286 13.68 7.48 -8.49
CA LEU A 286 15.06 7.94 -8.60
C LEU A 286 16.00 7.24 -7.61
N ALA A 287 15.54 6.98 -6.39
CA ALA A 287 16.29 6.22 -5.41
C ALA A 287 16.58 4.78 -5.91
N ARG A 288 15.59 4.12 -6.54
CA ARG A 288 15.80 2.77 -7.10
C ARG A 288 16.73 2.78 -8.30
N GLU A 289 16.64 3.80 -9.16
CA GLU A 289 17.59 3.98 -10.25
C GLU A 289 19.03 4.15 -9.74
N CYS A 290 19.20 4.91 -8.65
CA CYS A 290 20.49 5.03 -7.98
C CYS A 290 20.99 3.68 -7.47
N ALA A 291 20.14 2.94 -6.75
CA ALA A 291 20.43 1.59 -6.26
C ALA A 291 20.87 0.63 -7.37
N TYR A 292 20.14 0.55 -8.48
CA TYR A 292 20.52 -0.30 -9.61
C TYR A 292 21.86 0.08 -10.24
N ARG A 293 22.20 1.37 -10.29
CA ARG A 293 23.51 1.82 -10.80
C ARG A 293 24.65 1.41 -9.86
N ILE A 294 24.42 1.44 -8.56
CA ILE A 294 25.39 1.01 -7.56
C ILE A 294 25.61 -0.50 -7.64
N GLU A 295 24.53 -1.27 -7.81
CA GLU A 295 24.61 -2.71 -7.99
C GLU A 295 25.37 -3.09 -9.28
N ALA A 296 25.13 -2.35 -10.38
CA ALA A 296 25.90 -2.50 -11.61
C ALA A 296 27.38 -2.16 -11.41
N LEU A 297 27.70 -1.06 -10.70
CA LEU A 297 29.07 -0.68 -10.36
C LEU A 297 29.76 -1.75 -9.52
N ASN A 298 29.05 -2.31 -8.53
CA ASN A 298 29.53 -3.42 -7.70
C ASN A 298 29.84 -4.66 -8.55
N GLY A 299 28.96 -5.00 -9.50
CA GLY A 299 29.20 -6.09 -10.45
C GLY A 299 30.45 -5.85 -11.30
N CYS A 300 30.68 -4.63 -11.78
CA CYS A 300 31.87 -4.27 -12.54
C CYS A 300 33.17 -4.33 -11.73
N LEU A 301 33.12 -3.96 -10.45
CA LEU A 301 34.29 -4.00 -9.57
C LEU A 301 34.65 -5.46 -9.19
N ASN A 302 33.66 -6.30 -8.95
CA ASN A 302 33.85 -7.72 -8.60
C ASN A 302 34.22 -8.62 -9.78
N ALA A 303 33.91 -8.23 -11.01
CA ALA A 303 34.40 -8.93 -12.18
C ALA A 303 35.88 -8.60 -12.33
N ASP A 304 36.78 -9.55 -12.02
CA ASP A 304 38.24 -9.40 -12.07
C ASP A 304 38.68 -8.55 -13.27
N ILE A 305 38.91 -7.26 -13.01
CA ILE A 305 39.40 -6.35 -14.02
C ILE A 305 40.86 -6.75 -14.24
N GLN A 306 41.18 -7.34 -15.40
CA GLN A 306 42.56 -7.58 -15.89
C GLN A 306 43.29 -6.23 -16.15
N VAL A 307 43.44 -5.41 -15.13
CA VAL A 307 44.15 -4.12 -15.14
C VAL A 307 45.27 -4.22 -14.10
N SER A 308 46.40 -3.55 -14.34
CA SER A 308 47.54 -3.59 -13.40
C SER A 308 47.10 -3.21 -11.99
N SER A 309 47.68 -3.84 -10.97
CA SER A 309 47.18 -3.74 -9.58
C SER A 309 47.10 -2.30 -9.08
N GLU A 310 48.00 -1.41 -9.54
CA GLU A 310 48.03 0.01 -9.17
C GLU A 310 46.89 0.85 -9.77
N VAL A 311 46.43 0.56 -10.99
CA VAL A 311 45.31 1.30 -11.60
C VAL A 311 43.98 0.81 -11.00
N SER A 312 43.90 -0.48 -10.67
CA SER A 312 42.75 -1.07 -9.99
C SER A 312 42.54 -0.46 -8.59
N THR A 313 43.61 -0.31 -7.80
CA THR A 313 43.52 0.28 -6.45
C THR A 313 43.08 1.74 -6.46
N ILE A 314 43.56 2.54 -7.42
CA ILE A 314 43.16 3.95 -7.55
C ILE A 314 41.69 4.09 -7.96
N ILE A 315 41.22 3.25 -8.90
CA ILE A 315 39.80 3.24 -9.31
C ILE A 315 38.92 2.82 -8.12
N GLN A 316 39.36 1.82 -7.35
CA GLN A 316 38.66 1.33 -6.17
C GLN A 316 38.57 2.39 -5.05
N GLU A 317 39.64 3.12 -4.77
CA GLU A 317 39.65 4.22 -3.80
C GLU A 317 38.70 5.36 -4.22
N ALA A 318 38.72 5.73 -5.51
CA ALA A 318 37.83 6.75 -6.05
C ALA A 318 36.36 6.31 -6.02
N CYS A 319 36.07 5.06 -6.36
CA CYS A 319 34.73 4.46 -6.23
C CYS A 319 34.25 4.45 -4.77
N THR A 320 35.12 4.10 -3.83
CA THR A 320 34.78 4.09 -2.40
C THR A 320 34.46 5.49 -1.90
N THR A 321 35.29 6.48 -2.26
CA THR A 321 35.04 7.88 -1.93
C THR A 321 33.72 8.37 -2.51
N MET A 322 33.44 8.03 -3.77
CA MET A 322 32.19 8.38 -4.42
C MET A 322 30.98 7.75 -3.71
N SER A 323 31.05 6.46 -3.37
CA SER A 323 29.98 5.76 -2.65
C SER A 323 29.75 6.33 -1.26
N LEU A 324 30.82 6.59 -0.50
CA LEU A 324 30.74 7.18 0.83
C LEU A 324 30.06 8.55 0.82
N GLU A 325 30.50 9.46 -0.06
CA GLU A 325 29.92 10.80 -0.15
C GLU A 325 28.47 10.76 -0.69
N SER A 326 28.17 9.83 -1.60
CA SER A 326 26.79 9.60 -2.04
C SER A 326 25.90 9.07 -0.91
N GLY A 327 26.43 8.19 -0.05
CA GLY A 327 25.73 7.67 1.11
C GLY A 327 25.38 8.76 2.14
N LYS A 328 26.36 9.61 2.47
CA LYS A 328 26.16 10.79 3.33
C LYS A 328 25.11 11.74 2.74
N ALA A 329 25.22 12.07 1.45
CA ALA A 329 24.25 12.91 0.76
C ALA A 329 22.81 12.35 0.85
N LEU A 330 22.63 11.04 0.66
CA LEU A 330 21.32 10.40 0.77
C LEU A 330 20.78 10.43 2.20
N LYS A 331 21.61 10.24 3.22
CA LYS A 331 21.18 10.35 4.63
C LYS A 331 20.77 11.77 5.01
N GLU A 332 21.52 12.77 4.56
CA GLU A 332 21.15 14.18 4.71
C GLU A 332 19.84 14.51 3.99
N LEU A 333 19.64 13.99 2.77
CA LEU A 333 18.37 14.11 2.05
C LEU A 333 17.21 13.42 2.79
N ALA A 334 17.43 12.22 3.32
CA ALA A 334 16.44 11.47 4.09
C ALA A 334 16.03 12.22 5.35
N LEU A 335 17.00 12.77 6.09
CA LEU A 335 16.75 13.63 7.25
C LEU A 335 15.96 14.88 6.86
N ALA A 336 16.38 15.58 5.81
CA ALA A 336 15.70 16.79 5.33
C ALA A 336 14.25 16.51 4.91
N ILE A 337 13.99 15.37 4.24
CA ILE A 337 12.63 14.91 3.95
C ILE A 337 11.87 14.68 5.26
N LYS A 338 12.41 13.85 6.17
CA LYS A 338 11.77 13.47 7.43
C LYS A 338 11.36 14.66 8.30
N ILE A 339 12.16 15.72 8.33
CA ILE A 339 11.86 16.93 9.11
C ILE A 339 11.20 18.06 8.28
N MET A 340 11.04 17.84 6.97
CA MET A 340 10.46 18.75 5.97
C MET A 340 11.18 20.11 5.86
N VAL A 341 12.49 20.09 5.64
CA VAL A 341 13.30 21.29 5.42
C VAL A 341 14.06 21.22 4.09
N PRO A 342 14.56 22.35 3.56
CA PRO A 342 15.44 22.34 2.40
C PRO A 342 16.72 21.52 2.65
N PRO A 343 17.19 20.69 1.70
CA PRO A 343 18.29 19.75 1.91
C PRO A 343 19.69 20.38 1.73
N SER A 344 19.95 21.55 2.33
CA SER A 344 21.21 22.28 2.13
C SER A 344 22.44 21.54 2.68
N SER A 345 22.28 20.65 3.65
CA SER A 345 23.37 19.84 4.21
C SER A 345 23.85 18.74 3.26
N ALA A 346 23.05 18.36 2.26
CA ALA A 346 23.43 17.35 1.27
C ALA A 346 24.36 17.92 0.17
N ASP A 347 24.28 19.22 -0.12
CA ASP A 347 25.01 19.89 -1.19
C ASP A 347 26.54 19.65 -1.19
N PRO A 348 27.27 19.81 -0.06
CA PRO A 348 28.72 19.56 -0.05
C PRO A 348 29.05 18.09 -0.40
N HIS A 349 28.27 17.14 0.11
CA HIS A 349 28.45 15.72 -0.19
C HIS A 349 28.16 15.39 -1.65
N ILE A 350 27.15 16.04 -2.23
CA ILE A 350 26.82 15.92 -3.66
C ILE A 350 27.99 16.43 -4.53
N GLU A 351 28.58 17.58 -4.18
CA GLU A 351 29.73 18.12 -4.93
C GLU A 351 30.98 17.23 -4.79
N ASN A 352 31.24 16.69 -3.60
CA ASN A 352 32.33 15.75 -3.39
C ASN A 352 32.13 14.45 -4.20
N ALA A 353 30.92 13.88 -4.18
CA ALA A 353 30.58 12.70 -4.96
C ALA A 353 30.74 12.95 -6.48
N LYS A 354 30.31 14.12 -6.97
CA LYS A 354 30.52 14.54 -8.37
C LYS A 354 32.01 14.67 -8.71
N SER A 355 32.82 15.22 -7.80
CA SER A 355 34.26 15.34 -7.97
C SER A 355 34.93 13.97 -8.09
N ALA A 356 34.60 13.05 -7.17
CA ALA A 356 35.08 11.67 -7.19
C ALA A 356 34.68 10.95 -8.50
N ALA A 357 33.43 11.11 -8.95
CA ALA A 357 32.96 10.55 -10.22
C ALA A 357 33.72 11.10 -11.44
N LYS A 358 34.07 12.40 -11.45
CA LYS A 358 34.90 13.00 -12.50
C LYS A 358 36.31 12.42 -12.50
N ASN A 359 36.89 12.18 -11.32
CA ASN A 359 38.20 11.54 -11.18
C ASN A 359 38.19 10.10 -11.71
N ILE A 360 37.15 9.30 -11.39
CA ILE A 360 37.00 7.95 -11.96
C ILE A 360 36.98 8.02 -13.49
N LYS A 361 36.21 8.97 -14.06
CA LYS A 361 36.10 9.14 -15.51
C LYS A 361 37.43 9.54 -16.17
N SER A 362 38.24 10.39 -15.54
CA SER A 362 39.55 10.77 -16.08
C SER A 362 40.54 9.61 -15.99
N LEU A 363 40.54 8.86 -14.89
CA LEU A 363 41.37 7.68 -14.69
C LEU A 363 41.07 6.59 -15.74
N LEU A 364 39.79 6.28 -15.96
CA LEU A 364 39.38 5.31 -16.99
C LEU A 364 39.83 5.74 -18.39
N LYS A 365 39.70 7.03 -18.74
CA LYS A 365 40.20 7.54 -20.02
C LYS A 365 41.72 7.40 -20.16
N SER A 366 42.46 7.70 -19.10
CA SER A 366 43.93 7.57 -19.11
C SER A 366 44.38 6.10 -19.18
N ALA A 367 43.64 5.19 -18.56
CA ALA A 367 43.94 3.75 -18.59
C ALA A 367 43.69 3.17 -19.99
N TYR A 368 42.52 3.42 -20.58
CA TYR A 368 42.18 2.93 -21.93
C TYR A 368 42.98 3.62 -23.05
N GLY A 369 43.39 4.88 -22.85
CA GLY A 369 44.24 5.61 -23.81
C GLY A 369 45.65 5.03 -23.95
N LYS A 370 46.16 4.34 -22.91
CA LYS A 370 47.47 3.65 -22.96
C LYS A 370 47.40 2.28 -23.65
N THR A 371 46.23 1.64 -23.69
CA THR A 371 46.04 0.30 -24.29
C THR A 371 45.98 0.33 -25.83
N LEU A 372 45.83 1.50 -26.45
CA LEU A 372 45.81 1.69 -27.91
C LEU A 372 47.14 2.18 -28.49
N THR A 373 48.19 2.27 -27.67
CA THR A 373 49.53 2.74 -28.06
C THR A 373 50.64 1.70 -27.88
N CYS A 374 50.29 0.40 -27.83
CA CYS A 374 51.25 -0.70 -27.95
C CYS A 374 51.05 -1.45 -29.26
#